data_AF-A0A5P3XAA3-F1
#
_entry.id   AF-A0A5P3XAA3-F1
#
_cell.length_a   1.000
_cell.length_b   1.000
_cell.length_c   1.000
_cell.angle_alpha   90.00
_cell.angle_beta   90.00
_cell.angle_gamma   90.00
#
_symmetry.space_group_name_H-M   'P 1'
#
loop_
_entity.id
_entity.type
_entity.pdbx_description
1 polymer ?
#
loop_
_entity_poly.entity_id
_entity_poly.type
_entity_poly.pdbx_seq_one_letter_code
_entity_poly.pdbx_strand_id
1 'polypeptide(L)'
;MKNLVVYYSLEGNTKLIAEFIAKEIDADIIELKPKKEFPSSGFRKYVWGGKSVIFKQKPKLMNKEINISKYDNIFLGTPVWAGTYAAPFNTFLDISNINNKNIALFA
;
A
#
# COMPACT_ATOMS: atom_id res chain seq x y z
N MET A 1 19.64 -8.80 -6.52
CA MET A 1 18.17 -8.87 -6.47
C MET A 1 17.65 -7.46 -6.25
N LYS A 2 16.59 -7.05 -6.95
CA LYS A 2 16.07 -5.69 -6.83
C LYS A 2 14.86 -5.65 -5.91
N ASN A 3 14.90 -4.76 -4.91
CA ASN A 3 13.89 -4.65 -3.85
C ASN A 3 12.93 -3.48 -4.14
N LEU A 4 11.64 -3.69 -3.86
CA LEU A 4 10.62 -2.67 -3.93
C LEU A 4 9.79 -2.67 -2.63
N VAL A 5 9.64 -1.51 -2.02
CA VAL A 5 8.66 -1.28 -0.94
C VAL A 5 7.47 -0.53 -1.52
N VAL A 6 6.29 -1.15 -1.49
CA VAL A 6 5.02 -0.52 -1.87
C VAL A 6 4.19 -0.37 -0.60
N TYR A 7 3.78 0.84 -0.26
CA TYR A 7 3.01 1.06 0.96
C TYR A 7 1.84 2.03 0.76
N TYR A 8 0.83 1.91 1.61
CA TYR A 8 -0.17 2.95 1.82
C TYR A 8 -0.07 3.44 3.27
N SER A 9 -0.28 4.73 3.49
CA SER A 9 -0.29 5.32 4.84
C SER A 9 -1.34 6.42 4.92
N LEU A 10 -2.20 6.38 5.94
CA LEU A 10 -3.18 7.44 6.19
C LEU A 10 -2.60 8.55 7.07
N GLU A 11 -1.93 8.18 8.16
CA GLU A 11 -1.46 9.11 9.21
C GLU A 11 0.07 9.13 9.37
N GLY A 12 0.80 8.37 8.56
CA GLY A 12 2.27 8.38 8.55
C GLY A 12 2.96 7.18 9.20
N ASN A 13 2.29 6.39 10.03
CA ASN A 13 2.93 5.25 10.72
C ASN A 13 3.54 4.22 9.76
N THR A 14 2.74 3.73 8.81
CA THR A 14 3.21 2.75 7.81
C THR A 14 4.26 3.36 6.89
N LYS A 15 4.20 4.67 6.63
CA LYS A 15 5.22 5.41 5.87
C LYS A 15 6.57 5.38 6.58
N LEU A 16 6.58 5.66 7.88
CA LEU A 16 7.81 5.63 8.69
C LEU A 16 8.48 4.26 8.66
N ILE A 17 7.70 3.18 8.78
CA ILE A 17 8.20 1.80 8.69
C ILE A 17 8.71 1.51 7.28
N ALA A 18 7.96 1.91 6.25
CA ALA A 18 8.33 1.69 4.85
C ALA A 18 9.65 2.39 4.49
N GLU A 19 9.83 3.64 4.89
CA GLU A 19 11.06 4.42 4.68
C GLU A 19 12.25 3.78 5.41
N PHE A 20 12.04 3.29 6.63
CA PHE A 20 13.07 2.55 7.37
C PHE A 20 13.47 1.27 6.64
N ILE A 21 12.51 0.41 6.28
CA ILE A 21 12.78 -0.84 5.55
C ILE A 21 13.51 -0.55 4.24
N ALA A 22 13.01 0.41 3.44
CA ALA A 22 13.59 0.74 2.14
C ALA A 22 15.05 1.19 2.26
N LYS A 23 15.37 1.95 3.31
CA LYS A 23 16.74 2.37 3.60
C LYS A 23 17.64 1.19 3.98
N GLU A 24 17.18 0.31 4.86
CA GLU A 24 17.99 -0.81 5.37
C GLU A 24 18.30 -1.88 4.30
N ILE A 25 17.41 -2.05 3.32
CA ILE A 25 17.57 -3.09 2.28
C ILE A 25 17.92 -2.54 0.89
N ASP A 26 18.20 -1.22 0.80
CA ASP A 26 18.44 -0.51 -0.46
C ASP A 26 17.34 -0.79 -1.52
N ALA A 27 16.11 -0.40 -1.20
CA ALA A 27 14.94 -0.60 -2.05
C ALA A 27 14.43 0.69 -2.70
N ASP A 28 13.86 0.55 -3.89
CA ASP A 28 12.95 1.56 -4.41
C ASP A 28 11.70 1.62 -3.52
N ILE A 29 11.14 2.80 -3.30
CA ILE A 29 9.97 3.00 -2.43
C ILE A 29 8.84 3.72 -3.16
N ILE A 30 7.61 3.26 -2.95
CA ILE A 30 6.41 3.78 -3.58
C ILE A 30 5.27 3.86 -2.58
N GLU A 31 4.72 5.07 -2.46
CA GLU A 31 3.47 5.32 -1.73
C GLU A 31 2.26 5.21 -2.67
N LEU A 32 1.32 4.32 -2.37
CA LEU A 32 0.02 4.27 -3.03
C LEU A 32 -0.79 5.51 -2.64
N LYS A 33 -1.10 6.37 -3.60
CA LYS A 33 -1.83 7.63 -3.36
C LYS A 33 -3.21 7.56 -4.01
N PRO A 34 -4.29 7.35 -3.23
CA PRO A 34 -5.65 7.45 -3.75
C PRO A 34 -5.91 8.84 -4.33
N LYS A 35 -6.54 8.91 -5.51
CA LYS A 35 -6.96 10.17 -6.15
C LYS A 35 -7.98 10.94 -5.31
N LYS A 36 -8.80 10.22 -4.55
CA LYS A 36 -9.68 10.78 -3.53
C LYS A 36 -9.16 10.33 -2.17
N GLU A 37 -8.67 11.28 -1.40
CA GLU A 37 -8.12 11.00 -0.07
C GLU A 37 -9.20 10.50 0.88
N PHE A 38 -8.81 9.57 1.74
CA PHE A 38 -9.63 9.15 2.86
C PHE A 38 -9.59 10.23 3.95
N PRO A 39 -10.69 10.43 4.70
CA PRO A 39 -10.65 11.29 5.88
C PRO A 39 -9.56 10.82 6.84
N SER A 40 -8.64 11.70 7.21
CA SER A 40 -7.52 11.42 8.10
C SER A 40 -7.78 11.78 9.56
N SER A 41 -8.93 12.41 9.88
CA SER A 41 -9.22 12.91 11.22
C SER A 41 -10.57 12.46 11.79
N GLY A 42 -10.60 12.38 13.12
CA GLY A 42 -11.80 12.09 13.91
C GLY A 42 -12.43 10.73 13.62
N PHE A 43 -13.70 10.58 14.00
CA PHE A 43 -14.44 9.31 13.83
C PHE A 43 -14.66 8.93 12.35
N ARG A 44 -14.64 9.92 11.45
CA ARG A 44 -14.87 9.71 10.01
C ARG A 44 -13.84 8.78 9.38
N LYS A 45 -12.59 8.77 9.84
CA LYS A 45 -11.55 7.88 9.32
C LYS A 45 -11.90 6.40 9.50
N TYR A 46 -12.44 6.03 10.66
CA TYR A 46 -12.85 4.66 10.95
C TYR A 46 -14.05 4.23 10.12
N VAL A 47 -15.06 5.11 9.99
CA VAL A 47 -16.26 4.85 9.18
C VAL A 47 -15.90 4.65 7.71
N TRP A 48 -15.11 5.55 7.13
CA TRP A 48 -14.74 5.47 5.72
C TRP A 48 -13.74 4.34 5.44
N GLY A 49 -12.76 4.13 6.32
CA GLY A 49 -11.82 3.02 6.24
C GLY A 49 -12.55 1.68 6.29
N GLY A 50 -13.38 1.45 7.30
CA GLY A 50 -14.18 0.22 7.43
C GLY A 50 -15.14 0.01 6.27
N LYS A 51 -15.87 1.06 5.84
CA LYS A 51 -16.72 1.01 4.65
C LYS A 51 -15.93 0.57 3.42
N SER A 52 -14.74 1.13 3.19
CA SER A 52 -13.94 0.82 2.02
C SER A 52 -13.51 -0.65 1.96
N VAL A 53 -13.22 -1.25 3.12
CA VAL A 53 -12.90 -2.67 3.26
C VAL A 53 -14.14 -3.55 3.01
N ILE A 54 -15.25 -3.26 3.69
CA ILE A 54 -16.50 -4.05 3.59
C ILE A 54 -16.99 -4.11 2.14
N PHE A 55 -16.96 -2.98 1.43
CA PHE A 55 -17.39 -2.89 0.03
C PHE A 55 -16.28 -3.25 -0.98
N LYS A 56 -15.12 -3.76 -0.53
CA LYS A 56 -13.96 -4.13 -1.37
C LYS A 56 -13.62 -3.04 -2.40
N GLN A 57 -13.62 -1.79 -1.96
CA GLN A 57 -13.44 -0.66 -2.86
C GLN A 57 -12.06 -0.69 -3.52
N LYS A 58 -12.03 -0.28 -4.79
CA LYS A 58 -10.82 -0.12 -5.61
C LYS A 58 -10.61 1.36 -5.92
N PRO A 59 -10.13 2.17 -4.95
CA PRO A 59 -9.95 3.60 -5.16
C PRO A 59 -8.90 3.84 -6.26
N LYS A 60 -9.21 4.72 -7.22
CA LYS A 60 -8.25 5.10 -8.27
C LYS A 60 -6.98 5.66 -7.65
N LEU A 61 -5.81 5.23 -8.12
CA LEU A 61 -4.52 5.71 -7.66
C LEU A 61 -3.99 6.84 -8.58
N MET A 62 -3.23 7.77 -8.02
CA MET A 62 -2.50 8.81 -8.76
C MET A 62 -1.13 8.32 -9.25
N ASN A 63 -0.70 7.15 -8.79
CA ASN A 63 0.59 6.55 -9.14
C ASN A 63 0.69 6.37 -10.67
N LYS A 64 1.87 6.70 -11.22
CA LYS A 64 2.23 6.25 -12.57
C LYS A 64 2.31 4.72 -12.58
N GLU A 65 2.19 4.11 -13.74
CA GLU A 65 2.35 2.67 -13.91
C GLU A 65 3.76 2.25 -13.46
N ILE A 66 3.81 1.35 -12.47
CA ILE A 66 5.06 0.88 -11.89
C ILE A 66 5.38 -0.43 -12.59
N ASN A 67 6.50 -0.47 -13.29
CA ASN A 67 6.95 -1.72 -13.89
C ASN A 67 7.58 -2.63 -12.83
N ILE A 68 6.71 -3.41 -12.18
CA ILE A 68 7.02 -4.34 -11.09
C ILE A 68 7.83 -5.55 -11.57
N SER A 69 7.87 -5.80 -12.89
CA SER A 69 8.59 -6.94 -13.46
C SER A 69 10.08 -6.90 -13.16
N LYS A 70 10.63 -5.70 -12.94
CA LYS A 70 12.04 -5.40 -12.65
C LYS A 70 12.50 -5.77 -11.24
N TYR A 71 11.57 -6.13 -10.36
CA TYR A 71 11.86 -6.40 -8.94
C TYR A 71 11.71 -7.88 -8.65
N ASP A 72 12.54 -8.39 -7.74
CA ASP A 72 12.47 -9.79 -7.29
C ASP A 72 11.69 -9.88 -5.97
N ASN A 73 11.95 -8.94 -5.07
CA ASN A 73 11.35 -8.87 -3.74
C ASN A 73 10.42 -7.65 -3.66
N ILE A 74 9.19 -7.87 -3.18
CA ILE A 74 8.19 -6.84 -2.99
C ILE A 74 7.70 -6.86 -1.54
N PHE A 75 7.89 -5.74 -0.85
CA PHE A 75 7.44 -5.52 0.52
C PHE A 75 6.17 -4.67 0.48
N LEU A 76 5.07 -5.20 0.99
CA LEU A 76 3.77 -4.55 0.99
C LEU A 76 3.49 -3.98 2.40
N GLY A 77 3.35 -2.67 2.51
CA GLY A 77 3.09 -1.95 3.76
C GLY A 77 1.67 -1.42 3.83
N THR A 78 0.87 -1.83 4.79
CA THR A 78 -0.53 -1.37 4.89
C THR A 78 -0.95 -1.13 6.34
N PRO A 79 -1.71 -0.05 6.65
CA PRO A 79 -2.42 -0.02 7.91
C PRO A 79 -3.47 -1.15 7.94
N VAL A 80 -3.76 -1.64 9.15
CA VAL A 80 -4.84 -2.61 9.37
C VAL A 80 -6.17 -1.89 9.50
N TRP A 81 -7.06 -2.06 8.53
CA TRP A 81 -8.41 -1.52 8.53
C TRP A 81 -9.43 -2.65 8.63
N ALA A 82 -10.30 -2.60 9.64
CA ALA A 82 -11.33 -3.62 9.87
C ALA A 82 -10.81 -5.07 9.80
N GLY A 83 -9.61 -5.32 10.35
CA GLY A 83 -8.99 -6.65 10.42
C GLY A 83 -8.25 -7.11 9.16
N THR A 84 -8.07 -6.24 8.15
CA THR A 84 -7.35 -6.58 6.91
C THR A 84 -6.60 -5.38 6.33
N TYR A 85 -6.00 -5.53 5.14
CA TYR A 85 -5.26 -4.47 4.45
C TYR A 85 -6.18 -3.36 3.91
N ALA A 86 -5.61 -2.18 3.71
CA ALA A 86 -6.35 -1.01 3.26
C ALA A 86 -6.75 -1.10 1.79
N ALA A 87 -7.92 -0.53 1.47
CA ALA A 87 -8.51 -0.56 0.13
C ALA A 87 -7.60 -0.13 -1.05
N PRO A 88 -6.60 0.78 -0.90
CA PRO A 88 -5.67 1.11 -1.99
C PRO A 88 -4.93 -0.10 -2.56
N PHE A 89 -4.70 -1.16 -1.77
CA PHE A 89 -4.09 -2.39 -2.26
C PHE A 89 -4.99 -3.18 -3.22
N ASN A 90 -6.32 -3.08 -3.13
CA ASN A 90 -7.20 -3.72 -4.10
C ASN A 90 -6.92 -3.21 -5.52
N THR A 91 -6.73 -1.89 -5.67
CA THR A 91 -6.40 -1.29 -6.97
C THR A 91 -4.99 -1.66 -7.40
N PHE A 92 -4.01 -1.62 -6.48
CA PHE A 92 -2.64 -2.00 -6.80
C PHE A 92 -2.57 -3.45 -7.30
N LEU A 93 -3.13 -4.41 -6.57
CA LEU A 93 -3.07 -5.83 -6.93
C LEU A 93 -3.83 -6.16 -8.23
N ASP A 94 -4.87 -5.40 -8.57
CA ASP A 94 -5.58 -5.53 -9.85
C ASP A 94 -4.72 -5.15 -11.06
N ILE A 95 -3.86 -4.14 -10.93
CA ILE A 95 -3.03 -3.63 -12.03
C ILE A 95 -1.61 -4.22 -12.02
N SER A 96 -1.32 -5.07 -11.04
CA SER A 96 0.03 -5.53 -10.71
C SER A 96 0.12 -7.05 -10.77
N ASN A 97 0.96 -7.58 -11.67
CA ASN A 97 1.26 -9.01 -11.66
C ASN A 97 2.41 -9.31 -10.68
N ILE A 98 2.06 -9.87 -9.53
CA ILE A 98 3.01 -10.23 -8.47
C ILE A 98 3.41 -11.73 -8.49
N ASN A 99 3.04 -12.46 -9.54
CA ASN A 99 3.39 -13.88 -9.66
C ASN A 99 4.92 -14.06 -9.73
N ASN A 100 5.42 -15.13 -9.11
CA ASN A 100 6.85 -15.47 -9.04
C ASN A 100 7.73 -14.37 -8.41
N LYS A 101 7.15 -13.53 -7.54
CA LYS A 101 7.87 -12.54 -6.73
C LYS A 101 7.93 -13.01 -5.29
N ASN A 102 9.00 -12.68 -4.58
CA ASN A 102 9.07 -12.89 -3.13
C ASN A 102 8.28 -11.78 -2.46
N ILE A 103 7.21 -12.13 -1.74
CA ILE A 103 6.32 -11.16 -1.11
C ILE A 103 6.53 -11.18 0.41
N ALA A 104 6.76 -10.00 0.98
CA ALA A 104 6.73 -9.76 2.42
C ALA A 104 5.63 -8.74 2.75
N LEU A 105 4.92 -8.92 3.85
CA LEU A 105 3.85 -8.03 4.30
C LEU A 105 4.22 -7.44 5.66
N PHE A 106 3.99 -6.15 5.84
CA PHE A 106 4.08 -5.46 7.12
C PHE A 106 2.93 -4.47 7.29
N ALA A 107 2.66 -4.07 8.54
CA ALA A 107 1.56 -3.17 8.88
C ALA A 107 1.92 -2.22 10.02
#